data_AF-A0A3E0PY25-F1
#
_entry.id   AF-A0A3E0PY25-F1
#
_cell.length_a   1.000
_cell.length_b   1.000
_cell.length_c   1.000
_cell.angle_alpha   90.00
_cell.angle_beta   90.00
_cell.angle_gamma   90.00
#
_symmetry.space_group_name_H-M   'P 1'
#
loop_
_entity.id
_entity.type
_entity.pdbx_description
1 polymer ?
#
loop_
_entity_poly.entity_id
_entity_poly.type
_entity_poly.pdbx_seq_one_letter_code
_entity_poly.pdbx_strand_id
1 'polypeptide(L)'
;MRPLRALLIVLAMLLAIPVAIFDGSSARAQSVEDAEDEAADALERAEVASGLVETAIANRAEVELELLASIERLNTLAAELSSLSVGLDRISEQLGFADLELAGIQTDIELRAVDAYMSALSAASMTVVNSKSVEEAMVTGRAVEDIIGSEHEAIDQLIVKKRDLVKLKETYASQLDAVAAKQAEFDAEVEHLTELFNEADAVVAEAIRNANAADAEYRAALDEVAEAKAKAAAEEKESTTTTTNPPGSGATTTTLPNTTTTTGGGGGDPWIGPPEVEQWRGLVSQYFPSHRVDEALQIISCESNGDPDAYNPYSGASGLFQFIPSTWASTAPAAGFPGASPFEPEPNVGSAAWLAAHYESLGLYYWQAWNCKWVLD
;
A
#
# COMPACT_ATOMS: atom_id res chain seq x y z
N MET A 1 1.68 22.70 -21.92
CA MET A 1 1.60 23.82 -20.95
C MET A 1 0.84 23.36 -19.71
N ARG A 2 1.46 22.58 -18.83
CA ARG A 2 0.89 22.13 -17.55
C ARG A 2 1.94 21.91 -16.41
N PRO A 3 2.97 22.76 -16.20
CA PRO A 3 3.76 22.67 -14.96
C PRO A 3 3.31 23.67 -13.86
N LEU A 4 2.23 24.43 -14.08
CA LEU A 4 1.83 25.54 -13.20
C LEU A 4 0.79 25.20 -12.12
N ARG A 5 0.33 23.95 -12.03
CA ARG A 5 -0.67 23.53 -11.02
C ARG A 5 -0.06 22.88 -9.78
N ALA A 6 1.05 22.15 -9.92
CA ALA A 6 1.83 21.68 -8.77
C ALA A 6 2.44 22.84 -7.94
N LEU A 7 2.60 24.03 -8.54
CA LEU A 7 3.14 25.19 -7.85
C LEU A 7 2.18 25.83 -6.83
N LEU A 8 0.87 25.53 -6.91
CA LEU A 8 -0.11 26.09 -5.98
C LEU A 8 -0.18 25.31 -4.66
N ILE A 9 0.10 24.00 -4.69
CA ILE A 9 0.22 23.16 -3.49
C ILE A 9 1.55 23.45 -2.76
N VAL A 10 2.62 23.69 -3.50
CA VAL A 10 3.91 24.17 -2.94
C VAL A 10 3.81 25.59 -2.34
N LEU A 11 2.86 26.42 -2.80
CA LEU A 11 2.67 27.75 -2.21
C LEU A 11 1.99 27.69 -0.83
N ALA A 12 1.23 26.62 -0.53
CA ALA A 12 0.75 26.35 0.82
C ALA A 12 1.88 25.82 1.75
N MET A 13 2.87 25.11 1.20
CA MET A 13 4.11 24.74 1.92
C MET A 13 5.03 25.95 2.24
N LEU A 14 4.85 27.10 1.58
CA LEU A 14 5.66 28.31 1.80
C LEU A 14 5.05 29.29 2.80
N LEU A 15 3.87 28.99 3.35
CA LEU A 15 3.39 29.53 4.61
C LEU A 15 3.69 28.54 5.75
N ALA A 16 4.92 28.00 5.75
CA ALA A 16 5.63 27.84 7.00
C ALA A 16 5.72 29.24 7.62
N ILE A 17 4.68 29.65 8.35
CA ILE A 17 4.89 30.54 9.48
C ILE A 17 5.90 29.75 10.30
N PRO A 18 7.16 30.21 10.42
CA PRO A 18 7.98 29.66 11.47
C PRO A 18 7.15 29.93 12.71
N VAL A 19 6.59 28.88 13.33
CA VAL A 19 6.45 28.88 14.78
C VAL A 19 7.88 29.09 15.20
N ALA A 20 8.23 30.37 15.34
CA ALA A 20 9.48 30.78 15.89
C ALA A 20 9.46 30.04 17.20
N ILE A 21 10.35 29.06 17.31
CA ILE A 21 10.89 28.63 18.58
C ILE A 21 11.53 29.90 19.11
N PHE A 22 10.71 30.80 19.63
CA PHE A 22 11.14 31.78 20.57
C PHE A 22 11.58 30.89 21.72
N ASP A 23 12.90 30.75 21.80
CA ASP A 23 13.66 30.47 23.00
C ASP A 23 13.41 31.64 23.99
N GLY A 24 12.13 31.94 24.21
CA GLY A 24 11.62 32.76 25.28
C GLY A 24 11.53 31.78 26.42
N SER A 25 12.61 31.71 27.19
CA SER A 25 12.50 31.68 28.64
C SER A 25 11.20 32.39 29.01
N SER A 26 10.12 31.64 29.29
CA SER A 26 8.84 32.19 29.72
C SER A 26 9.16 33.13 30.86
N ALA A 27 9.04 34.43 30.58
CA ALA A 27 9.26 35.44 31.58
C ALA A 27 8.03 35.35 32.48
N ARG A 28 8.08 34.40 33.43
CA ARG A 28 7.02 34.06 34.39
C ARG A 28 6.15 35.28 34.63
N ALA A 29 4.90 35.24 34.18
CA ALA A 29 3.99 36.38 34.24
C ALA A 29 4.07 37.04 35.62
N GLN A 30 4.40 38.33 35.65
CA GLN A 30 4.62 39.07 36.89
C GLN A 30 3.30 39.50 37.53
N SER A 31 2.22 39.54 36.74
CA SER A 31 0.87 39.89 37.17
C SER A 31 -0.17 38.93 36.59
N VAL A 32 -1.38 38.96 37.17
CA VAL A 32 -2.53 38.19 36.65
C VAL A 32 -2.94 38.68 35.27
N GLU A 33 -2.84 39.99 35.01
CA GLU A 33 -3.20 40.61 33.71
C GLU A 33 -2.25 40.11 32.61
N ASP A 34 -0.94 40.10 32.85
CA ASP A 34 0.04 39.57 31.87
C ASP A 34 -0.22 38.08 31.55
N ALA A 35 -0.58 37.29 32.57
CA ALA A 35 -0.90 35.86 32.39
C ALA A 35 -2.20 35.66 31.58
N GLU A 36 -3.21 36.50 31.81
CA GLU A 36 -4.48 36.44 31.08
C GLU A 36 -4.32 36.84 29.61
N ASP A 37 -3.49 37.86 29.33
CA ASP A 37 -3.13 38.26 27.97
C ASP A 37 -2.36 37.15 27.25
N GLU A 38 -1.39 36.52 27.90
CA GLU A 38 -0.63 35.39 27.32
C GLU A 38 -1.52 34.16 27.05
N ALA A 39 -2.50 33.88 27.92
CA ALA A 39 -3.49 32.83 27.69
C ALA A 39 -4.45 33.16 26.54
N ALA A 40 -4.83 34.43 26.36
CA ALA A 40 -5.65 34.87 25.23
C ALA A 40 -4.90 34.73 23.90
N ASP A 41 -3.64 35.14 23.86
CA ASP A 41 -2.77 34.98 22.68
C ASP A 41 -2.56 33.49 22.35
N ALA A 42 -2.40 32.63 23.35
CA ALA A 42 -2.26 31.18 23.16
C ALA A 42 -3.56 30.54 22.64
N LEU A 43 -4.73 31.01 23.09
CA LEU A 43 -6.02 30.58 22.56
C LEU A 43 -6.18 30.94 21.08
N GLU A 44 -5.84 32.16 20.67
CA GLU A 44 -5.90 32.58 19.26
C GLU A 44 -5.00 31.69 18.39
N ARG A 45 -3.79 31.36 18.85
CA ARG A 45 -2.90 30.42 18.15
C ARG A 45 -3.51 29.02 18.03
N ALA A 46 -4.14 28.50 19.09
CA ALA A 46 -4.80 27.19 19.07
C ALA A 46 -5.97 27.15 18.08
N GLU A 47 -6.80 28.21 18.05
CA GLU A 47 -7.91 28.33 17.10
C GLU A 47 -7.42 28.39 15.64
N VAL A 48 -6.36 29.16 15.37
CA VAL A 48 -5.72 29.20 14.04
C VAL A 48 -5.18 27.83 13.64
N ALA A 49 -4.48 27.14 14.54
CA ALA A 49 -3.92 25.82 14.26
C ALA A 49 -5.02 24.77 13.99
N SER A 50 -6.13 24.82 14.73
CA SER A 50 -7.30 23.97 14.48
C SER A 50 -7.92 24.25 13.10
N GLY A 51 -8.07 25.52 12.71
CA GLY A 51 -8.55 25.89 11.37
C GLY A 51 -7.64 25.40 10.23
N LEU A 52 -6.32 25.29 10.47
CA LEU A 52 -5.39 24.69 9.52
C LEU A 52 -5.59 23.18 9.37
N VAL A 53 -6.01 22.47 10.43
CA VAL A 53 -6.38 21.04 10.34
C VAL A 53 -7.61 20.87 9.44
N GLU A 54 -8.65 21.68 9.63
CA GLU A 54 -9.84 21.64 8.77
C GLU A 54 -9.48 21.92 7.30
N THR A 55 -8.58 22.88 7.07
CA THR A 55 -8.09 23.21 5.72
C THR A 55 -7.29 22.06 5.12
N ALA A 56 -6.41 21.42 5.90
CA ALA A 56 -5.63 20.26 5.45
C ALA A 56 -6.54 19.08 5.08
N ILE A 57 -7.58 18.81 5.88
CA ILE A 57 -8.59 17.79 5.59
C ILE A 57 -9.39 18.16 4.34
N ALA A 58 -9.78 19.43 4.18
CA ALA A 58 -10.51 19.87 2.99
C ALA A 58 -9.67 19.72 1.70
N ASN A 59 -8.36 20.03 1.77
CA ASN A 59 -7.45 19.86 0.65
C ASN A 59 -7.22 18.38 0.29
N ARG A 60 -7.36 17.45 1.25
CA ARG A 60 -7.29 16.00 1.00
C ARG A 60 -8.32 15.54 -0.03
N ALA A 61 -9.48 16.19 -0.10
CA ALA A 61 -10.52 15.85 -1.08
C ALA A 61 -10.04 16.04 -2.55
N GLU A 62 -9.13 16.97 -2.81
CA GLU A 62 -8.52 17.13 -4.14
C GLU A 62 -7.59 15.95 -4.47
N VAL A 63 -6.81 15.49 -3.49
CA VAL A 63 -5.94 14.31 -3.62
C VAL A 63 -6.76 13.03 -3.82
N GLU A 64 -7.90 12.89 -3.15
CA GLU A 64 -8.82 11.76 -3.34
C GLU A 64 -9.36 11.66 -4.78
N LEU A 65 -9.61 12.81 -5.44
CA LEU A 65 -10.01 12.81 -6.84
C LEU A 65 -8.87 12.35 -7.76
N GLU A 66 -7.64 12.76 -7.46
CA GLU A 66 -6.46 12.32 -8.21
C GLU A 66 -6.17 10.83 -8.00
N LEU A 67 -6.38 10.34 -6.78
CA LEU A 67 -6.31 8.92 -6.41
C LEU A 67 -7.29 8.08 -7.23
N LEU A 68 -8.55 8.50 -7.34
CA LEU A 68 -9.55 7.82 -8.19
C LEU A 68 -9.14 7.80 -9.66
N ALA A 69 -8.61 8.91 -10.16
CA ALA A 69 -8.13 8.99 -11.54
C ALA A 69 -6.90 8.08 -11.78
N SER A 70 -6.03 7.92 -10.79
CA SER A 70 -4.87 7.02 -10.85
C SER A 70 -5.32 5.54 -10.87
N ILE A 71 -6.29 5.18 -10.03
CA ILE A 71 -6.88 3.83 -10.02
C ILE A 71 -7.52 3.48 -11.39
N GLU A 72 -8.20 4.43 -12.04
CA GLU A 72 -8.75 4.24 -13.39
C GLU A 72 -7.64 4.00 -14.43
N ARG A 73 -6.52 4.74 -14.34
CA ARG A 73 -5.35 4.52 -15.20
C ARG A 73 -4.73 3.14 -14.98
N LEU A 74 -4.57 2.70 -13.74
CA LEU A 74 -4.07 1.36 -13.41
C LEU A 74 -4.95 0.25 -13.99
N ASN A 75 -6.28 0.38 -13.86
CA ASN A 75 -7.22 -0.57 -14.44
C ASN A 75 -7.11 -0.62 -15.98
N THR A 76 -6.92 0.54 -16.62
CA THR A 76 -6.72 0.62 -18.07
C THR A 76 -5.42 -0.08 -18.48
N LEU A 77 -4.31 0.20 -17.78
CA LEU A 77 -3.02 -0.44 -18.04
C LEU A 77 -3.07 -1.96 -17.83
N ALA A 78 -3.75 -2.43 -16.80
CA ALA A 78 -3.95 -3.86 -16.55
C ALA A 78 -4.74 -4.54 -17.68
N ALA A 79 -5.77 -3.88 -18.22
CA ALA A 79 -6.53 -4.39 -19.36
C ALA A 79 -5.67 -4.44 -20.65
N GLU A 80 -4.85 -3.41 -20.89
CA GLU A 80 -3.91 -3.38 -22.01
C GLU A 80 -2.86 -4.50 -21.91
N LEU A 81 -2.27 -4.70 -20.73
CA LEU A 81 -1.32 -5.79 -20.45
C LEU A 81 -1.94 -7.16 -20.68
N SER A 82 -3.18 -7.37 -20.21
CA SER A 82 -3.92 -8.61 -20.45
C SER A 82 -4.14 -8.85 -21.95
N SER A 83 -4.58 -7.84 -22.70
CA SER A 83 -4.73 -7.93 -24.15
C SER A 83 -3.42 -8.22 -24.87
N LEU A 84 -2.30 -7.63 -24.43
CA LEU A 84 -0.97 -7.90 -24.98
C LEU A 84 -0.52 -9.33 -24.70
N SER A 85 -0.77 -9.86 -23.50
CA SER A 85 -0.42 -11.25 -23.16
C SER A 85 -1.15 -12.27 -24.05
N VAL A 86 -2.45 -12.07 -24.27
CA VAL A 86 -3.25 -12.92 -25.18
C VAL A 86 -2.74 -12.80 -26.62
N GLY A 87 -2.34 -11.61 -27.05
CA GLY A 87 -1.69 -11.41 -28.35
C GLY A 87 -0.38 -12.19 -28.47
N LEU A 88 0.44 -12.16 -27.42
CA LEU A 88 1.73 -12.83 -27.34
C LEU A 88 1.58 -14.35 -27.39
N ASP A 89 0.61 -14.91 -26.66
CA ASP A 89 0.28 -16.34 -26.69
C ASP A 89 -0.12 -16.78 -28.10
N ARG A 90 -0.98 -16.01 -28.77
CA ARG A 90 -1.39 -16.30 -30.15
C ARG A 90 -0.20 -16.29 -31.12
N ILE A 91 0.72 -15.34 -30.99
CA ILE A 91 1.92 -15.29 -31.83
C ILE A 91 2.85 -16.48 -31.53
N SER A 92 2.99 -16.86 -30.26
CA SER A 92 3.76 -18.02 -29.83
C SER A 92 3.22 -19.32 -30.45
N GLU A 93 1.90 -19.51 -30.43
CA GLU A 93 1.24 -20.64 -31.11
C GLU A 93 1.50 -20.65 -32.62
N GLN A 94 1.38 -19.48 -33.27
CA GLN A 94 1.67 -19.34 -34.70
C GLN A 94 3.13 -19.67 -35.02
N LEU A 95 4.07 -19.30 -34.14
CA LEU A 95 5.48 -19.61 -34.28
C LEU A 95 5.72 -21.12 -34.24
N GLY A 96 5.14 -21.80 -33.24
CA GLY A 96 5.24 -23.25 -33.11
C GLY A 96 4.66 -23.99 -34.31
N PHE A 97 3.52 -23.53 -34.84
CA PHE A 97 2.93 -24.09 -36.05
C PHE A 97 3.82 -23.85 -37.28
N ALA A 98 4.35 -22.65 -37.46
CA ALA A 98 5.24 -22.32 -38.58
C ALA A 98 6.55 -23.13 -38.55
N ASP A 99 7.13 -23.37 -37.37
CA ASP A 99 8.31 -24.22 -37.21
C ASP A 99 8.02 -25.69 -37.59
N LEU A 100 6.85 -26.22 -37.20
CA LEU A 100 6.41 -27.57 -37.58
C LEU A 100 6.17 -27.70 -39.09
N GLU A 101 5.51 -26.73 -39.72
CA GLU A 101 5.34 -26.70 -41.18
C GLU A 101 6.68 -26.67 -41.90
N LEU A 102 7.63 -25.86 -41.40
CA LEU A 102 8.96 -25.74 -41.99
C LEU A 102 9.74 -27.06 -41.92
N ALA A 103 9.69 -27.75 -40.79
CA ALA A 103 10.30 -29.07 -40.63
C ALA A 103 9.67 -30.12 -41.56
N GLY A 104 8.35 -30.04 -41.77
CA GLY A 104 7.63 -30.88 -42.73
C GLY A 104 8.09 -30.66 -44.17
N ILE A 105 8.19 -29.40 -44.61
CA ILE A 105 8.68 -29.04 -45.96
C ILE A 105 10.13 -29.51 -46.16
N GLN A 106 11.00 -29.33 -45.15
CA GLN A 106 12.38 -29.80 -45.24
C GLN A 106 12.47 -31.32 -45.38
N THR A 107 11.68 -32.06 -44.60
CA THR A 107 11.63 -33.53 -44.67
C THR A 107 11.15 -33.99 -46.05
N ASP A 108 10.15 -33.32 -46.63
CA ASP A 108 9.63 -33.64 -47.97
C ASP A 108 10.69 -33.36 -49.06
N ILE A 109 11.41 -32.24 -48.97
CA ILE A 109 12.55 -31.95 -49.87
C ILE A 109 13.64 -33.03 -49.76
N GLU A 110 14.01 -33.45 -48.54
CA GLU A 110 15.01 -34.50 -48.32
C GLU A 110 14.57 -35.84 -48.90
N LEU A 111 13.32 -36.26 -48.67
CA LEU A 111 12.78 -37.50 -49.19
C LEU A 111 12.74 -37.50 -50.72
N ARG A 112 12.31 -36.40 -51.34
CA ARG A 112 12.28 -36.27 -52.81
C ARG A 112 13.67 -36.22 -53.42
N ALA A 113 14.63 -35.54 -52.79
CA ALA A 113 16.02 -35.52 -53.25
C ALA A 113 16.65 -36.92 -53.22
N VAL A 114 16.36 -37.70 -52.16
CA VAL A 114 16.78 -39.11 -52.07
C VAL A 114 16.12 -39.95 -53.17
N ASP A 115 14.82 -39.80 -53.40
CA ASP A 115 14.10 -40.53 -54.46
C ASP A 115 14.60 -40.19 -55.86
N ALA A 116 14.84 -38.91 -56.15
CA ALA A 116 15.42 -38.44 -57.41
C ALA A 116 16.83 -39.01 -57.62
N TYR A 117 17.67 -39.02 -56.57
CA TYR A 117 19.00 -39.62 -56.62
C TYR A 117 18.95 -41.12 -56.88
N MET A 118 18.10 -41.86 -56.15
CA MET A 118 17.93 -43.31 -56.31
C MET A 118 17.33 -43.67 -57.68
N SER A 119 16.40 -42.86 -58.19
CA SER A 119 15.83 -42.98 -59.54
C SER A 119 16.86 -42.69 -60.62
N ALA A 120 17.70 -41.66 -60.46
CA ALA A 120 18.78 -41.35 -61.40
C ALA A 120 19.85 -42.46 -61.43
N LEU A 121 20.19 -43.05 -60.28
CA LEU A 121 21.13 -44.17 -60.18
C LEU A 121 20.58 -45.46 -60.82
N SER A 122 19.29 -45.75 -60.63
CA SER A 122 18.63 -46.92 -61.24
C SER A 122 18.40 -46.74 -62.75
N ALA A 123 18.08 -45.52 -63.20
CA ALA A 123 18.02 -45.18 -64.62
C ALA A 123 19.40 -45.21 -65.29
N ALA A 124 20.44 -44.62 -64.67
CA ALA A 124 21.81 -44.64 -65.21
C ALA A 124 22.40 -46.05 -65.31
N SER A 125 21.94 -46.98 -64.46
CA SER A 125 22.33 -48.39 -64.52
C SER A 125 21.53 -49.22 -65.52
N MET A 126 20.38 -48.75 -66.03
CA MET A 126 19.58 -49.43 -67.06
C MET A 126 19.59 -48.78 -68.46
N THR A 127 19.88 -47.48 -68.59
CA THR A 127 19.67 -46.74 -69.86
C THR A 127 20.93 -46.55 -70.73
N VAL A 128 22.12 -46.95 -70.27
CA VAL A 128 23.32 -46.90 -71.15
C VAL A 128 23.44 -48.13 -72.05
N VAL A 129 22.65 -49.19 -71.83
CA VAL A 129 22.80 -50.45 -72.61
C VAL A 129 21.56 -50.85 -73.43
N ASN A 130 20.36 -50.26 -73.27
CA ASN A 130 19.18 -50.82 -73.97
C ASN A 130 17.96 -49.92 -74.28
N SER A 131 18.10 -48.60 -74.53
CA SER A 131 16.93 -47.82 -75.01
C SER A 131 16.68 -48.08 -76.51
N LYS A 132 15.53 -48.68 -76.85
CA LYS A 132 15.17 -49.02 -78.24
C LYS A 132 13.93 -48.29 -78.78
N SER A 133 13.36 -47.31 -78.09
CA SER A 133 12.34 -46.43 -78.70
C SER A 133 12.41 -44.97 -78.23
N VAL A 134 12.00 -44.07 -79.13
CA VAL A 134 11.94 -42.61 -78.92
C VAL A 134 10.85 -42.23 -77.91
N GLU A 135 9.80 -43.04 -77.78
CA GLU A 135 8.72 -42.81 -76.81
C GLU A 135 9.19 -43.01 -75.36
N GLU A 136 10.07 -43.97 -75.11
CA GLU A 136 10.62 -44.23 -73.77
C GLU A 136 11.53 -43.07 -73.32
N ALA A 137 12.35 -42.53 -74.24
CA ALA A 137 13.16 -41.34 -73.99
C ALA A 137 12.34 -40.06 -73.73
N MET A 138 11.19 -39.90 -74.38
CA MET A 138 10.28 -38.76 -74.13
C MET A 138 9.57 -38.86 -72.77
N VAL A 139 9.21 -40.07 -72.33
CA VAL A 139 8.61 -40.29 -71.01
C VAL A 139 9.63 -40.03 -69.89
N THR A 140 10.88 -40.46 -70.06
CA THR A 140 11.97 -40.14 -69.11
C THR A 140 12.28 -38.64 -69.07
N GLY A 141 12.27 -37.96 -70.21
CA GLY A 141 12.48 -36.50 -70.27
C GLY A 141 11.41 -35.70 -69.52
N ARG A 142 10.12 -36.07 -69.66
CA ARG A 142 9.02 -35.42 -68.93
C ARG A 142 9.04 -35.70 -67.44
N ALA A 143 9.41 -36.91 -67.02
CA ALA A 143 9.52 -37.25 -65.61
C ALA A 143 10.61 -36.42 -64.91
N VAL A 144 11.74 -36.15 -65.59
CA VAL A 144 12.81 -35.30 -65.05
C VAL A 144 12.36 -33.83 -64.98
N GLU A 145 11.60 -33.34 -65.97
CA GLU A 145 11.10 -31.95 -66.00
C GLU A 145 10.03 -31.70 -64.92
N ASP A 146 9.14 -32.68 -64.67
CA ASP A 146 8.16 -32.64 -63.58
C ASP A 146 8.83 -32.67 -62.19
N ILE A 147 9.89 -33.48 -62.01
CA ILE A 147 10.65 -33.52 -60.75
C ILE A 147 11.31 -32.17 -60.48
N ILE A 148 11.99 -31.57 -61.46
CA ILE A 148 12.65 -30.26 -61.32
C ILE A 148 11.62 -29.15 -61.06
N GLY A 149 10.46 -29.19 -61.73
CA GLY A 149 9.38 -28.22 -61.49
C GLY A 149 8.81 -28.31 -60.06
N SER A 150 8.58 -29.53 -59.59
CA SER A 150 8.08 -29.83 -58.24
C SER A 150 9.09 -29.47 -57.13
N GLU A 151 10.38 -29.67 -57.38
CA GLU A 151 11.46 -29.27 -56.46
C GLU A 151 11.56 -27.74 -56.31
N HIS A 152 11.45 -26.99 -57.42
CA HIS A 152 11.45 -25.53 -57.36
C HIS A 152 10.27 -24.97 -56.56
N GLU A 153 9.07 -25.55 -56.69
CA GLU A 153 7.90 -25.12 -55.91
C GLU A 153 8.12 -25.34 -54.40
N ALA A 154 8.66 -26.49 -53.99
CA ALA A 154 8.95 -26.76 -52.58
C ALA A 154 10.02 -25.82 -52.01
N ILE A 155 11.05 -25.49 -52.79
CA ILE A 155 12.09 -24.53 -52.41
C ILE A 155 11.52 -23.11 -52.29
N ASP A 156 10.67 -22.68 -53.23
CA ASP A 156 10.01 -21.37 -53.19
C ASP A 156 9.10 -21.25 -51.96
N GLN A 157 8.33 -22.29 -51.65
CA GLN A 157 7.53 -22.36 -50.43
C GLN A 157 8.39 -22.27 -49.17
N LEU A 158 9.52 -22.98 -49.13
CA LEU A 158 10.47 -22.91 -48.00
C LEU A 158 11.02 -21.49 -47.81
N ILE A 159 11.39 -20.80 -48.89
CA ILE A 159 11.89 -19.42 -48.83
C ILE A 159 10.83 -18.47 -48.28
N VAL A 160 9.59 -18.58 -48.76
CA VAL A 160 8.47 -17.76 -48.27
C VAL A 160 8.21 -18.02 -46.79
N LYS A 161 8.11 -19.29 -46.37
CA LYS A 161 7.87 -19.66 -44.97
C LYS A 161 8.99 -19.21 -44.04
N LYS A 162 10.25 -19.33 -44.45
CA LYS A 162 11.39 -18.77 -43.68
C LYS A 162 11.27 -17.27 -43.49
N ARG A 163 10.90 -16.53 -44.53
CA ARG A 163 10.69 -15.08 -44.45
C ARG A 163 9.56 -14.72 -43.50
N ASP A 164 8.44 -15.44 -43.58
CA ASP A 164 7.28 -15.20 -42.72
C ASP A 164 7.59 -15.54 -41.26
N LEU A 165 8.35 -16.61 -41.00
CA LEU A 165 8.84 -16.96 -39.66
C LEU A 165 9.72 -15.85 -39.06
N VAL A 166 10.63 -15.26 -39.86
CA VAL A 166 11.46 -14.12 -39.40
C VAL A 166 10.58 -12.94 -39.00
N LYS A 167 9.61 -12.55 -39.84
CA LYS A 167 8.67 -11.47 -39.53
C LYS A 167 7.84 -11.75 -38.26
N LEU A 168 7.44 -13.01 -38.07
CA LEU A 168 6.69 -13.40 -36.88
C LEU A 168 7.55 -13.30 -35.62
N LYS A 169 8.83 -13.69 -35.69
CA LYS A 169 9.81 -13.52 -34.60
C LYS A 169 10.05 -12.04 -34.27
N GLU A 170 10.17 -11.19 -35.28
CA GLU A 170 10.30 -9.73 -35.10
C GLU A 170 9.05 -9.14 -34.43
N THR A 171 7.85 -9.58 -34.85
CA THR A 171 6.58 -9.13 -34.25
C THR A 171 6.48 -9.60 -32.79
N TYR A 172 6.86 -10.85 -32.50
CA TYR A 172 6.88 -11.38 -31.13
C TYR A 172 7.83 -10.57 -30.23
N ALA A 173 9.04 -10.30 -30.70
CA ALA A 173 10.01 -9.48 -29.96
C ALA A 173 9.48 -8.06 -29.71
N SER A 174 8.88 -7.43 -30.72
CA SER A 174 8.27 -6.10 -30.56
C SER A 174 7.10 -6.10 -29.56
N GLN A 175 6.34 -7.19 -29.46
CA GLN A 175 5.28 -7.30 -28.44
C GLN A 175 5.84 -7.52 -27.04
N LEU A 176 6.94 -8.28 -26.89
CA LEU A 176 7.64 -8.37 -25.61
C LEU A 176 8.12 -7.00 -25.12
N ASP A 177 8.68 -6.19 -26.02
CA ASP A 177 9.09 -4.82 -25.69
C ASP A 177 7.90 -3.95 -25.29
N ALA A 178 6.75 -4.10 -25.97
CA ALA A 178 5.52 -3.38 -25.62
C ALA A 178 4.97 -3.79 -24.25
N VAL A 179 5.01 -5.08 -23.90
CA VAL A 179 4.63 -5.58 -22.57
C VAL A 179 5.56 -4.99 -21.51
N ALA A 180 6.87 -5.00 -21.74
CA ALA A 180 7.84 -4.45 -20.80
C ALA A 180 7.65 -2.94 -20.58
N ALA A 181 7.38 -2.19 -21.65
CA ALA A 181 7.08 -0.76 -21.55
C ALA A 181 5.79 -0.50 -20.76
N LYS A 182 4.75 -1.29 -21.00
CA LYS A 182 3.48 -1.17 -20.27
C LYS A 182 3.58 -1.57 -18.81
N GLN A 183 4.41 -2.57 -18.49
CA GLN A 183 4.72 -2.93 -17.11
C GLN A 183 5.43 -1.77 -16.39
N ALA A 184 6.39 -1.12 -17.05
CA ALA A 184 7.06 0.05 -16.47
C ALA A 184 6.10 1.24 -16.26
N GLU A 185 5.16 1.48 -17.19
CA GLU A 185 4.09 2.48 -17.00
C GLU A 185 3.19 2.14 -15.79
N PHE A 186 2.84 0.86 -15.63
CA PHE A 186 2.04 0.39 -14.49
C PHE A 186 2.79 0.58 -13.17
N ASP A 187 4.04 0.15 -13.10
CA ASP A 187 4.88 0.27 -11.90
C ASP A 187 5.08 1.74 -11.50
N ALA A 188 5.29 2.63 -12.48
CA ALA A 188 5.41 4.07 -12.24
C ALA A 188 4.10 4.70 -11.71
N GLU A 189 2.94 4.25 -12.19
CA GLU A 189 1.65 4.74 -11.68
C GLU A 189 1.37 4.22 -10.25
N VAL A 190 1.82 3.00 -9.90
CA VAL A 190 1.77 2.49 -8.52
C VAL A 190 2.68 3.30 -7.59
N GLU A 191 3.87 3.68 -8.05
CA GLU A 191 4.78 4.55 -7.29
C GLU A 191 4.15 5.93 -7.06
N HIS A 192 3.60 6.54 -8.11
CA HIS A 192 2.87 7.81 -8.03
C HIS A 192 1.69 7.75 -7.04
N LEU A 193 0.92 6.65 -7.04
CA LEU A 193 -0.15 6.42 -6.08
C LEU A 193 0.34 6.46 -4.63
N THR A 194 1.49 5.82 -4.41
CA THR A 194 2.13 5.74 -3.09
C THR A 194 2.62 7.10 -2.64
N GLU A 195 3.21 7.89 -3.54
CA GLU A 195 3.64 9.27 -3.27
C GLU A 195 2.47 10.17 -2.90
N LEU A 196 1.38 10.15 -3.67
CA LEU A 196 0.17 10.94 -3.39
C LEU A 196 -0.42 10.62 -2.02
N PHE A 197 -0.47 9.34 -1.67
CA PHE A 197 -0.99 8.91 -0.37
C PHE A 197 -0.12 9.40 0.78
N ASN A 198 1.21 9.23 0.66
CA ASN A 198 2.16 9.67 1.67
C ASN A 198 2.17 11.20 1.83
N GLU A 199 2.05 11.95 0.74
CA GLU A 199 1.98 13.41 0.78
C GLU A 199 0.71 13.88 1.50
N ALA A 200 -0.45 13.33 1.14
CA ALA A 200 -1.72 13.69 1.78
C ALA A 200 -1.71 13.40 3.29
N ASP A 201 -1.21 12.23 3.69
CA ASP A 201 -1.15 11.84 5.09
C ASP A 201 -0.12 12.69 5.86
N ALA A 202 1.03 13.02 5.25
CA ALA A 202 2.03 13.87 5.88
C ALA A 202 1.51 15.27 6.21
N VAL A 203 0.76 15.89 5.27
CA VAL A 203 0.18 17.23 5.43
C VAL A 203 -0.83 17.26 6.58
N VAL A 204 -1.74 16.28 6.62
CA VAL A 204 -2.75 16.19 7.70
C VAL A 204 -2.07 15.91 9.05
N ALA A 205 -1.11 14.98 9.09
CA ALA A 205 -0.39 14.65 10.30
C ALA A 205 0.39 15.85 10.84
N GLU A 206 0.99 16.67 9.97
CA GLU A 206 1.67 17.91 10.38
C GLU A 206 0.70 18.94 10.96
N ALA A 207 -0.43 19.17 10.30
CA ALA A 207 -1.45 20.08 10.81
C ALA A 207 -1.94 19.66 12.22
N ILE A 208 -2.18 18.36 12.42
CA ILE A 208 -2.59 17.81 13.73
C ILE A 208 -1.50 18.00 14.79
N ARG A 209 -0.22 17.75 14.44
CA ARG A 209 0.90 17.99 15.38
C ARG A 209 0.96 19.46 15.81
N ASN A 210 0.80 20.39 14.88
CA ASN A 210 0.80 21.82 15.16
C ASN A 210 -0.39 22.22 16.04
N ALA A 211 -1.59 21.70 15.78
CA ALA A 211 -2.77 21.93 16.61
C ALA A 211 -2.58 21.40 18.04
N ASN A 212 -2.08 20.17 18.20
CA ASN A 212 -1.80 19.59 19.51
C ASN A 212 -0.75 20.39 20.30
N ALA A 213 0.28 20.90 19.63
CA ALA A 213 1.29 21.75 20.24
C ALA A 213 0.70 23.08 20.72
N ALA A 214 -0.12 23.74 19.90
CA ALA A 214 -0.80 24.99 20.26
C ALA A 214 -1.80 24.79 21.42
N ASP A 215 -2.54 23.68 21.43
CA ASP A 215 -3.42 23.29 22.55
C ASP A 215 -2.65 23.08 23.85
N ALA A 216 -1.45 22.49 23.77
CA ALA A 216 -0.59 22.28 24.93
C ALA A 216 -0.06 23.61 25.48
N GLU A 217 0.34 24.55 24.61
CA GLU A 217 0.71 25.91 24.99
C GLU A 217 -0.43 26.64 25.68
N TYR A 218 -1.65 26.56 25.13
CA TYR A 218 -2.84 27.18 25.73
C TYR A 218 -3.12 26.62 27.12
N ARG A 219 -3.05 25.29 27.31
CA ARG A 219 -3.21 24.67 28.64
C ARG A 219 -2.15 25.13 29.62
N ALA A 220 -0.90 25.21 29.19
CA ALA A 220 0.19 25.73 30.03
C ALA A 220 -0.06 27.19 30.45
N ALA A 221 -0.53 28.05 29.53
CA ALA A 221 -0.87 29.43 29.85
C ALA A 221 -2.04 29.53 30.85
N LEU A 222 -3.05 28.66 30.74
CA LEU A 222 -4.14 28.59 31.73
C LEU A 222 -3.64 28.18 33.13
N ASP A 223 -2.69 27.26 33.21
CA ASP A 223 -2.06 26.88 34.47
C ASP A 223 -1.26 28.06 35.07
N GLU A 224 -0.56 28.84 34.24
CA GLU A 224 0.12 30.07 34.68
C GLU A 224 -0.85 31.13 35.21
N VAL A 225 -2.00 31.32 34.55
CA VAL A 225 -3.09 32.19 35.06
C VAL A 225 -3.56 31.72 36.43
N ALA A 226 -3.76 30.40 36.61
CA ALA A 226 -4.18 29.84 37.88
C ALA A 226 -3.13 30.06 38.99
N GLU A 227 -1.85 29.89 38.68
CA GLU A 227 -0.76 30.19 39.60
C GLU A 227 -0.67 31.69 39.96
N ALA A 228 -0.80 32.58 38.99
CA ALA A 228 -0.77 34.02 39.20
C ALA A 228 -1.92 34.46 40.12
N LYS A 229 -3.14 33.93 39.89
CA LYS A 229 -4.31 34.17 40.75
C LYS A 229 -4.10 33.66 42.17
N ALA A 230 -3.48 32.49 42.32
CA ALA A 230 -3.18 31.92 43.63
C ALA A 230 -2.16 32.77 44.43
N LYS A 231 -1.12 33.29 43.76
CA LYS A 231 -0.14 34.19 44.37
C LYS A 231 -0.77 35.51 44.80
N ALA A 232 -1.55 36.15 43.93
CA ALA A 232 -2.26 37.39 44.25
C ALA A 232 -3.20 37.22 45.47
N ALA A 233 -3.92 36.09 45.54
CA ALA A 233 -4.78 35.78 46.69
C ALA A 233 -4.01 35.50 47.99
N ALA A 234 -2.79 34.97 47.90
CA ALA A 234 -1.92 34.77 49.05
C ALA A 234 -1.36 36.10 49.59
N GLU A 235 -0.93 36.98 48.69
CA GLU A 235 -0.47 38.33 49.03
C GLU A 235 -1.60 39.16 49.69
N GLU A 236 -2.83 39.04 49.19
CA GLU A 236 -4.00 39.69 49.80
C GLU A 236 -4.27 39.19 51.23
N LYS A 237 -4.15 37.88 51.46
CA LYS A 237 -4.30 37.25 52.79
C LYS A 237 -3.17 37.64 53.75
N GLU A 238 -1.94 37.72 53.26
CA GLU A 238 -0.79 38.14 54.07
C GLU A 238 -0.91 39.61 54.48
N SER A 239 -1.44 40.45 53.58
CA SER A 239 -1.73 41.86 53.87
C SER A 239 -2.89 42.06 54.87
N THR A 240 -3.73 41.05 55.10
CA THR A 240 -4.83 41.09 56.09
C THR A 240 -4.50 40.44 57.45
N THR A 241 -3.33 39.83 57.62
CA THR A 241 -3.00 39.09 58.86
C THR A 241 -2.09 39.89 59.81
N THR A 242 -2.64 40.94 60.45
CA THR A 242 -2.11 41.45 61.72
C THR A 242 -3.18 41.27 62.80
N THR A 243 -2.85 40.53 63.87
CA THR A 243 -3.68 40.19 65.06
C THR A 243 -4.58 38.96 64.79
N THR A 244 -4.40 37.76 65.35
CA THR A 244 -4.18 37.33 66.75
C THR A 244 -3.97 35.80 66.75
N ASN A 245 -3.35 35.23 67.80
CA ASN A 245 -3.13 33.77 67.98
C ASN A 245 -3.63 33.33 69.40
N PRO A 246 -3.69 32.03 69.78
CA PRO A 246 -4.85 31.08 69.80
C PRO A 246 -5.21 30.64 71.26
N PRO A 247 -6.06 29.61 71.62
CA PRO A 247 -5.97 28.17 71.26
C PRO A 247 -7.31 27.34 71.19
N GLY A 248 -7.28 26.08 70.71
CA GLY A 248 -8.40 25.14 70.95
C GLY A 248 -8.41 23.79 70.19
N SER A 249 -8.14 22.72 70.95
CA SER A 249 -8.22 21.27 70.70
C SER A 249 -9.44 20.71 69.94
N GLY A 250 -9.25 19.58 69.21
CA GLY A 250 -10.34 18.69 68.79
C GLY A 250 -9.92 17.59 67.80
N ALA A 251 -9.87 16.33 68.26
CA ALA A 251 -9.61 15.13 67.46
C ALA A 251 -10.91 14.48 66.96
N THR A 252 -10.92 13.89 65.75
CA THR A 252 -11.83 12.77 65.41
C THR A 252 -11.27 11.88 64.29
N THR A 253 -11.30 10.58 64.55
CA THR A 253 -11.11 9.43 63.65
C THR A 253 -12.29 9.26 62.68
N THR A 254 -12.08 8.87 61.41
CA THR A 254 -13.13 8.24 60.59
C THR A 254 -12.51 7.26 59.58
N THR A 255 -13.09 6.06 59.55
CA THR A 255 -12.77 4.87 58.73
C THR A 255 -13.35 4.93 57.31
N LEU A 256 -12.72 4.14 56.41
CA LEU A 256 -12.94 3.89 54.97
C LEU A 256 -14.42 3.74 54.49
N PRO A 257 -14.64 3.89 53.16
CA PRO A 257 -14.79 2.67 52.34
C PRO A 257 -14.04 2.67 50.99
N ASN A 258 -13.79 1.43 50.54
CA ASN A 258 -13.36 0.99 49.21
C ASN A 258 -13.97 1.77 48.04
N THR A 259 -13.14 2.02 47.03
CA THR A 259 -13.60 2.35 45.67
C THR A 259 -14.07 1.08 44.98
N THR A 260 -15.39 0.98 44.79
CA THR A 260 -16.04 -0.03 43.95
C THR A 260 -15.86 0.34 42.49
N THR A 261 -15.37 -0.62 41.70
CA THR A 261 -15.40 -0.65 40.23
C THR A 261 -16.84 -0.52 39.73
N THR A 262 -17.11 0.51 38.94
CA THR A 262 -18.42 0.74 38.33
C THR A 262 -18.53 -0.04 37.03
N THR A 263 -19.34 -1.09 37.05
CA THR A 263 -19.89 -1.79 35.89
C THR A 263 -20.86 -0.87 35.16
N GLY A 264 -20.60 -0.59 33.87
CA GLY A 264 -21.56 -0.07 32.90
C GLY A 264 -21.78 -1.13 31.83
N GLY A 265 -23.04 -1.52 31.62
CA GLY A 265 -23.42 -2.80 31.03
C GLY A 265 -23.65 -2.82 29.51
N GLY A 266 -23.39 -4.00 28.94
CA GLY A 266 -23.85 -4.53 27.66
C GLY A 266 -23.56 -6.04 27.69
N GLY A 267 -24.58 -6.89 27.55
CA GLY A 267 -24.56 -8.28 28.00
C GLY A 267 -23.73 -9.25 27.15
N GLY A 268 -22.83 -9.96 27.82
CA GLY A 268 -22.06 -11.13 27.40
C GLY A 268 -21.07 -11.44 28.52
N ASP A 269 -20.87 -12.70 28.90
CA ASP A 269 -19.83 -13.04 29.87
C ASP A 269 -18.46 -12.53 29.35
N PRO A 270 -17.63 -11.85 30.17
CA PRO A 270 -16.33 -11.35 29.72
C PRO A 270 -15.49 -12.50 29.15
N TRP A 271 -14.99 -12.35 27.93
CA TRP A 271 -14.14 -13.36 27.35
C TRP A 271 -12.82 -13.43 28.14
N ILE A 272 -12.55 -14.58 28.77
CA ILE A 272 -11.28 -14.86 29.45
C ILE A 272 -10.49 -15.79 28.52
N GLY A 273 -9.51 -15.20 27.82
CA GLY A 273 -8.64 -15.91 26.90
C GLY A 273 -7.57 -16.77 27.60
N PRO A 274 -6.75 -17.50 26.82
CA PRO A 274 -5.51 -18.07 27.30
C PRO A 274 -4.63 -17.01 27.99
N PRO A 275 -3.85 -17.35 29.03
CA PRO A 275 -2.98 -16.40 29.73
C PRO A 275 -2.04 -15.61 28.81
N GLU A 276 -1.59 -16.24 27.73
CA GLU A 276 -0.69 -15.68 26.71
C GLU A 276 -1.34 -14.53 25.93
N VAL A 277 -2.67 -14.51 25.84
CA VAL A 277 -3.43 -13.43 25.20
C VAL A 277 -3.85 -12.40 26.24
N GLU A 278 -4.31 -12.87 27.40
CA GLU A 278 -4.88 -12.03 28.45
C GLU A 278 -3.88 -11.02 29.03
N GLN A 279 -2.57 -11.33 29.00
CA GLN A 279 -1.51 -10.39 29.37
C GLN A 279 -1.55 -9.07 28.57
N TRP A 280 -2.11 -9.07 27.35
CA TRP A 280 -2.19 -7.88 26.50
C TRP A 280 -3.40 -6.98 26.79
N ARG A 281 -4.35 -7.40 27.65
CA ARG A 281 -5.57 -6.64 27.93
C ARG A 281 -5.28 -5.20 28.36
N GLY A 282 -4.27 -5.01 29.22
CA GLY A 282 -3.87 -3.68 29.69
C GLY A 282 -3.44 -2.77 28.55
N LEU A 283 -2.67 -3.29 27.60
CA LEU A 283 -2.25 -2.57 26.40
C LEU A 283 -3.41 -2.32 25.44
N VAL A 284 -4.20 -3.36 25.15
CA VAL A 284 -5.40 -3.26 24.29
C VAL A 284 -6.38 -2.21 24.80
N SER A 285 -6.61 -2.15 26.12
CA SER A 285 -7.54 -1.18 26.73
C SER A 285 -7.11 0.29 26.63
N GLN A 286 -5.85 0.56 26.28
CA GLN A 286 -5.37 1.92 26.04
C GLN A 286 -5.75 2.43 24.65
N TYR A 287 -5.87 1.53 23.67
CA TYR A 287 -6.08 1.86 22.27
C TYR A 287 -7.50 1.59 21.78
N PHE A 288 -8.14 0.53 22.28
CA PHE A 288 -9.48 0.14 21.89
C PHE A 288 -10.55 0.67 22.87
N PRO A 289 -11.75 1.04 22.38
CA PRO A 289 -12.90 1.30 23.24
C PRO A 289 -13.17 0.12 24.16
N SER A 290 -13.61 0.38 25.40
CA SER A 290 -13.82 -0.67 26.42
C SER A 290 -14.70 -1.83 25.95
N HIS A 291 -15.71 -1.56 25.11
CA HIS A 291 -16.62 -2.56 24.56
C HIS A 291 -16.02 -3.42 23.43
N ARG A 292 -14.84 -3.05 22.91
CA ARG A 292 -14.11 -3.76 21.85
C ARG A 292 -12.88 -4.52 22.36
N VAL A 293 -12.52 -4.36 23.63
CA VAL A 293 -11.33 -5.00 24.22
C VAL A 293 -11.39 -6.52 24.11
N ASP A 294 -12.54 -7.12 24.42
CA ASP A 294 -12.71 -8.58 24.34
C ASP A 294 -12.64 -9.08 22.89
N GLU A 295 -13.12 -8.30 21.93
CA GLU A 295 -13.05 -8.62 20.50
C GLU A 295 -11.60 -8.53 20.00
N ALA A 296 -10.88 -7.48 20.39
CA ALA A 296 -9.47 -7.29 20.06
C ALA A 296 -8.59 -8.45 20.58
N LEU A 297 -8.84 -8.89 21.81
CA LEU A 297 -8.11 -10.03 22.38
C LEU A 297 -8.44 -11.34 21.66
N GLN A 298 -9.68 -11.53 21.19
CA GLN A 298 -10.03 -12.68 20.34
C GLN A 298 -9.31 -12.66 18.99
N ILE A 299 -9.11 -11.49 18.38
CA ILE A 299 -8.27 -11.36 17.19
C ILE A 299 -6.82 -11.75 17.50
N ILE A 300 -6.21 -11.21 18.56
CA ILE A 300 -4.84 -11.59 18.97
C ILE A 300 -4.73 -13.10 19.19
N SER A 301 -5.74 -13.70 19.85
CA SER A 301 -5.79 -15.15 20.04
C SER A 301 -5.80 -15.92 18.73
N CYS A 302 -6.51 -15.43 17.72
CA CYS A 302 -6.67 -16.09 16.43
C CYS A 302 -5.43 -15.92 15.53
N GLU A 303 -4.84 -14.72 15.54
CA GLU A 303 -3.77 -14.32 14.63
C GLU A 303 -2.39 -14.79 15.12
N SER A 304 -2.10 -14.64 16.41
CA SER A 304 -0.76 -14.88 16.96
C SER A 304 -0.73 -15.80 18.19
N ASN A 305 -1.88 -16.18 18.74
CA ASN A 305 -1.99 -16.78 20.07
C ASN A 305 -1.33 -15.92 21.19
N GLY A 306 -1.24 -14.60 20.98
CA GLY A 306 -0.60 -13.68 21.93
C GLY A 306 0.93 -13.61 21.84
N ASP A 307 1.53 -14.17 20.79
CA ASP A 307 2.98 -14.09 20.54
C ASP A 307 3.32 -12.80 19.74
N PRO A 308 4.03 -11.82 20.33
CA PRO A 308 4.42 -10.60 19.63
C PRO A 308 5.49 -10.83 18.56
N ASP A 309 6.22 -11.95 18.61
CA ASP A 309 7.24 -12.33 17.63
C ASP A 309 6.66 -13.25 16.52
N ALA A 310 5.34 -13.47 16.51
CA ALA A 310 4.68 -14.32 15.54
C ALA A 310 4.93 -13.84 14.10
N TYR A 311 5.42 -14.75 13.25
CA TYR A 311 5.76 -14.47 11.86
C TYR A 311 5.22 -15.56 10.93
N ASN A 312 4.49 -15.15 9.88
CA ASN A 312 4.03 -16.03 8.83
C ASN A 312 5.00 -15.99 7.62
N PRO A 313 5.73 -17.07 7.31
CA PRO A 313 6.69 -17.08 6.21
C PRO A 313 6.07 -17.03 4.81
N TYR A 314 4.77 -17.31 4.66
CA TYR A 314 4.10 -17.31 3.37
C TYR A 314 3.60 -15.92 2.96
N SER A 315 3.08 -15.14 3.91
CA SER A 315 2.52 -13.80 3.66
C SER A 315 3.40 -12.66 4.18
N GLY A 316 4.39 -12.96 5.03
CA GLY A 316 5.15 -11.95 5.77
C GLY A 316 4.38 -11.31 6.93
N ALA A 317 3.19 -11.81 7.26
CA ALA A 317 2.39 -11.28 8.35
C ALA A 317 3.13 -11.37 9.69
N SER A 318 3.10 -10.30 10.49
CA SER A 318 3.97 -10.15 11.66
C SER A 318 3.23 -9.54 12.86
N GLY A 319 3.62 -9.99 14.07
CA GLY A 319 3.17 -9.44 15.35
C GLY A 319 1.77 -9.87 15.80
N LEU A 320 1.28 -9.22 16.86
CA LEU A 320 0.06 -9.63 17.57
C LEU A 320 -1.19 -9.73 16.68
N PHE A 321 -1.39 -8.74 15.81
CA PHE A 321 -2.50 -8.66 14.84
C PHE A 321 -2.13 -9.16 13.43
N GLN A 322 -0.96 -9.79 13.26
CA GLN A 322 -0.50 -10.37 11.99
C GLN A 322 -0.63 -9.42 10.79
N PHE A 323 -0.01 -8.24 10.90
CA PHE A 323 0.02 -7.29 9.79
C PHE A 323 0.90 -7.78 8.66
N ILE A 324 0.37 -7.85 7.44
CA ILE A 324 1.18 -8.06 6.23
C ILE A 324 2.04 -6.82 5.95
N PRO A 325 3.22 -6.96 5.31
CA PRO A 325 4.18 -5.86 5.19
C PRO A 325 3.63 -4.62 4.48
N SER A 326 2.84 -4.81 3.43
CA SER A 326 2.24 -3.70 2.67
C SER A 326 1.24 -2.90 3.52
N THR A 327 0.39 -3.59 4.28
CA THR A 327 -0.57 -2.94 5.17
C THR A 327 0.13 -2.27 6.34
N TRP A 328 1.13 -2.93 6.94
CA TRP A 328 1.93 -2.34 8.01
C TRP A 328 2.58 -1.02 7.58
N ALA A 329 3.16 -1.00 6.37
CA ALA A 329 3.86 0.17 5.83
C ALA A 329 2.95 1.41 5.75
N SER A 330 1.66 1.24 5.48
CA SER A 330 0.69 2.34 5.49
C SER A 330 0.06 2.59 6.87
N THR A 331 -0.28 1.52 7.60
CA THR A 331 -1.09 1.63 8.82
C THR A 331 -0.28 2.16 10.00
N ALA A 332 0.96 1.70 10.20
CA ALA A 332 1.75 2.09 11.36
C ALA A 332 2.09 3.59 11.37
N PRO A 333 2.53 4.21 10.25
CA PRO A 333 2.69 5.65 10.19
C PRO A 333 1.39 6.41 10.44
N ALA A 334 0.27 5.99 9.84
CA ALA A 334 -1.02 6.64 10.00
C ALA A 334 -1.56 6.56 11.44
N ALA A 335 -1.21 5.50 12.16
CA ALA A 335 -1.50 5.30 13.57
C ALA A 335 -0.55 6.04 14.54
N GLY A 336 0.45 6.76 14.03
CA GLY A 336 1.42 7.50 14.85
C GLY A 336 2.68 6.72 15.23
N PHE A 337 2.94 5.58 14.58
CA PHE A 337 4.12 4.72 14.82
C PHE A 337 5.04 4.60 13.58
N PRO A 338 5.52 5.72 12.99
CA PRO A 338 6.40 5.65 11.83
C PRO A 338 7.72 4.96 12.18
N GLY A 339 8.15 4.03 11.33
CA GLY A 339 9.42 3.31 11.48
C GLY A 339 9.43 2.23 12.57
N ALA A 340 8.31 2.02 13.27
CA ALA A 340 8.20 0.95 14.26
C ALA A 340 8.18 -0.44 13.61
N SER A 341 8.74 -1.42 14.31
CA SER A 341 8.66 -2.82 13.90
C SER A 341 7.25 -3.38 14.15
N PRO A 342 6.69 -4.22 13.25
CA PRO A 342 5.42 -4.91 13.51
C PRO A 342 5.52 -5.89 14.68
N PHE A 343 6.73 -6.27 15.12
CA PHE A 343 6.95 -7.11 16.30
C PHE A 343 6.92 -6.34 17.63
N GLU A 344 6.90 -5.00 17.59
CA GLU A 344 6.73 -4.20 18.79
C GLU A 344 5.26 -4.20 19.24
N PRO A 345 4.92 -4.68 20.46
CA PRO A 345 3.53 -4.89 20.86
C PRO A 345 2.66 -3.62 20.82
N GLU A 346 3.18 -2.50 21.31
CA GLU A 346 2.43 -1.25 21.39
C GLU A 346 2.12 -0.64 20.02
N PRO A 347 3.12 -0.43 19.13
CA PRO A 347 2.86 -0.07 17.74
C PRO A 347 1.89 -1.01 17.03
N ASN A 348 2.00 -2.32 17.25
CA ASN A 348 1.13 -3.31 16.60
C ASN A 348 -0.34 -3.15 17.05
N VAL A 349 -0.57 -3.08 18.36
CA VAL A 349 -1.90 -2.89 18.95
C VAL A 349 -2.50 -1.54 18.58
N GLY A 350 -1.72 -0.45 18.66
CA GLY A 350 -2.18 0.88 18.30
C GLY A 350 -2.52 1.01 16.81
N SER A 351 -1.73 0.38 15.94
CA SER A 351 -2.00 0.32 14.50
C SER A 351 -3.26 -0.48 14.18
N ALA A 352 -3.52 -1.57 14.90
CA ALA A 352 -4.75 -2.34 14.76
C ALA A 352 -5.98 -1.53 15.17
N ALA A 353 -5.90 -0.81 16.30
CA ALA A 353 -6.98 0.04 16.77
C ALA A 353 -7.31 1.17 15.77
N TRP A 354 -6.27 1.81 15.24
CA TRP A 354 -6.41 2.84 14.21
C TRP A 354 -7.07 2.27 12.96
N LEU A 355 -6.61 1.12 12.45
CA LEU A 355 -7.15 0.52 11.23
C LEU A 355 -8.62 0.12 11.38
N ALA A 356 -8.99 -0.43 12.53
CA ALA A 356 -10.36 -0.81 12.81
C ALA A 356 -11.29 0.42 12.88
N ALA A 357 -10.86 1.48 13.58
CA ALA A 357 -11.58 2.76 13.62
C ALA A 357 -11.67 3.42 12.23
N HIS A 358 -10.62 3.30 11.41
CA HIS A 358 -10.60 3.81 10.06
C HIS A 358 -11.67 3.12 9.18
N TYR A 359 -11.78 1.79 9.24
CA TYR A 359 -12.84 1.07 8.52
C TYR A 359 -14.24 1.48 8.97
N GLU A 360 -14.46 1.63 10.28
CA GLU A 360 -15.74 2.09 10.80
C GLU A 360 -16.09 3.51 10.29
N SER A 361 -15.10 4.40 10.19
CA SER A 361 -15.29 5.75 9.64
C SER A 361 -15.70 5.76 8.16
N LEU A 362 -15.31 4.73 7.41
CA LEU A 362 -15.70 4.50 6.02
C LEU A 362 -17.07 3.79 5.89
N GLY A 363 -17.76 3.53 7.01
CA GLY A 363 -19.01 2.78 7.04
C GLY A 363 -18.84 1.28 6.79
N LEU A 364 -17.61 0.77 6.89
CA LEU A 364 -17.29 -0.64 6.77
C LEU A 364 -17.35 -1.33 8.13
N TYR A 365 -17.30 -2.65 8.11
CA TYR A 365 -17.30 -3.45 9.34
C TYR A 365 -16.00 -3.21 10.14
N TYR A 366 -16.11 -3.08 11.47
CA TYR A 366 -15.00 -2.67 12.35
C TYR A 366 -13.77 -3.59 12.22
N TRP A 367 -13.98 -4.90 12.11
CA TRP A 367 -12.90 -5.89 11.98
C TRP A 367 -12.66 -6.34 10.54
N GLN A 368 -12.99 -5.51 9.54
CA GLN A 368 -12.88 -5.83 8.10
C GLN A 368 -11.52 -6.42 7.67
N ALA A 369 -10.42 -6.02 8.33
CA ALA A 369 -9.07 -6.52 8.03
C ALA A 369 -8.80 -7.96 8.50
N TRP A 370 -9.62 -8.50 9.42
CA TRP A 370 -9.38 -9.80 10.05
C TRP A 370 -10.56 -10.73 9.81
N ASN A 371 -10.26 -11.98 9.43
CA ASN A 371 -11.27 -12.98 9.09
C ASN A 371 -11.45 -14.05 10.18
N CYS A 372 -11.24 -13.68 11.44
CA CYS A 372 -11.36 -14.60 12.56
C CYS A 372 -12.81 -14.93 12.86
N LYS A 373 -13.17 -16.20 12.64
CA LYS A 373 -14.53 -16.74 12.77
C LYS A 373 -15.23 -16.35 14.08
N TRP A 374 -14.50 -16.24 15.19
CA TRP A 374 -15.06 -15.99 16.52
C TRP A 374 -15.45 -14.53 16.80
N VAL A 375 -14.99 -13.58 15.97
CA VAL A 375 -15.33 -12.15 16.07
C VAL A 375 -16.44 -11.76 15.08
N LEU A 376 -16.73 -12.63 14.11
CA LEU A 376 -17.66 -12.42 13.01
C LEU A 376 -19.08 -13.00 13.23
N ASP A 377 -19.29 -13.71 14.35
CA ASP A 377 -20.56 -14.32 14.78
C ASP A 377 -21.06 -13.65 16.06
#